data_AF-A0A1N7PE89-F1
#
_entry.id   AF-A0A1N7PE89-F1
#
_cell.length_a   1.000
_cell.length_b   1.000
_cell.length_c   1.000
_cell.angle_alpha   90.00
_cell.angle_beta   90.00
_cell.angle_gamma   90.00
#
_symmetry.space_group_name_H-M   'P 1'
#
loop_
_entity.id
_entity.type
_entity.pdbx_description
1 polymer ?
#
loop_
_entity_poly.entity_id
_entity_poly.type
_entity_poly.pdbx_seq_one_letter_code
_entity_poly.pdbx_strand_id
1 'polypeptide(L)'
;MENITFWRYQIINKGTMETPFYGVHEVYIDEKTAKVIMWTEDPVALGNYEDIEELRSDLQKILSDIKKQPILLEPDLENDLER
;
A
#
# COMPACT_ATOMS: atom_id res chain seq x y z
N MET A 1 -4.53 16.26 19.44
CA MET A 1 -3.59 15.72 18.43
C MET A 1 -4.40 15.43 17.19
N GLU A 2 -4.14 16.17 16.11
CA GLU A 2 -4.78 15.95 14.81
C GLU A 2 -4.59 14.50 14.36
N ASN A 3 -5.61 13.90 13.74
CA ASN A 3 -5.46 12.62 13.07
C ASN A 3 -4.64 12.88 11.82
N ILE A 4 -3.35 12.54 11.86
CA ILE A 4 -2.52 12.54 10.66
C ILE A 4 -2.81 11.23 9.95
N THR A 5 -3.27 11.36 8.73
CA THR A 5 -3.55 10.25 7.82
C THR A 5 -2.69 10.46 6.59
N PHE A 6 -2.04 9.42 6.09
CA PHE A 6 -1.16 9.53 4.93
C PHE A 6 -1.23 8.28 4.06
N TRP A 7 -0.91 8.46 2.79
CA TRP A 7 -0.75 7.39 1.82
C TRP A 7 0.67 6.83 1.89
N ARG A 8 0.80 5.51 1.80
CA ARG A 8 2.09 4.81 1.68
C ARG A 8 1.97 3.60 0.76
N TYR A 9 3.09 3.02 0.35
CA TYR A 9 3.09 1.83 -0.49
C TYR A 9 3.22 0.55 0.32
N GLN A 10 2.42 -0.46 -0.01
CA GLN A 10 2.48 -1.77 0.65
C GLN A 10 2.24 -2.91 -0.36
N ILE A 11 2.90 -4.05 -0.14
CA ILE A 11 2.61 -5.26 -0.90
C ILE A 11 1.32 -5.87 -0.35
N ILE A 12 0.35 -6.06 -1.23
CA ILE A 12 -0.87 -6.84 -0.95
C ILE A 12 -0.75 -8.15 -1.75
N ASN A 13 -0.96 -9.27 -1.07
CA ASN A 13 -1.20 -10.55 -1.75
C ASN A 13 -2.70 -10.66 -2.04
N LYS A 14 -3.08 -10.54 -3.31
CA LYS A 14 -4.46 -10.76 -3.76
C LYS A 14 -4.77 -12.22 -4.10
N GLY A 15 -3.77 -13.08 -3.94
CA GLY A 15 -3.91 -14.53 -4.06
C GLY A 15 -4.04 -15.19 -2.69
N THR A 16 -3.69 -16.48 -2.61
CA THR A 16 -3.62 -17.21 -1.34
C THR A 16 -2.17 -17.37 -0.87
N MET A 17 -1.95 -17.96 0.30
CA MET A 17 -0.61 -18.32 0.77
C MET A 17 0.06 -19.39 -0.11
N GLU A 18 -0.73 -20.29 -0.68
CA GLU A 18 -0.29 -21.39 -1.54
C GLU A 18 -0.13 -20.96 -3.00
N THR A 19 -0.90 -19.96 -3.44
CA THR A 19 -0.88 -19.41 -4.80
C THR A 19 -0.89 -17.89 -4.76
N PRO A 20 0.26 -17.26 -4.47
CA PRO A 20 0.31 -15.83 -4.26
C PRO A 20 0.22 -15.03 -5.57
N PHE A 21 -0.44 -13.87 -5.49
CA PHE A 21 -0.47 -12.85 -6.54
C PHE A 21 -0.20 -11.48 -5.91
N TYR A 22 1.05 -11.03 -6.00
CA TYR A 22 1.51 -9.83 -5.31
C TYR A 22 1.36 -8.58 -6.19
N GLY A 23 0.77 -7.54 -5.61
CA GLY A 23 0.74 -6.19 -6.16
C GLY A 23 1.26 -5.18 -5.14
N VAL A 24 1.92 -4.12 -5.61
CA VAL A 24 2.21 -2.95 -4.77
C VAL A 24 1.01 -2.03 -4.87
N HIS A 25 0.41 -1.65 -3.75
CA HIS A 25 -0.73 -0.75 -3.69
C HIS A 25 -0.39 0.48 -2.85
N GLU A 26 -1.01 1.61 -3.18
CA GLU A 26 -1.14 2.71 -2.23
C GLU A 26 -2.22 2.35 -1.20
N VAL A 27 -1.86 2.46 0.08
CA VAL A 27 -2.75 2.25 1.23
C VAL A 27 -2.82 3.53 2.05
N TYR A 28 -4.02 3.91 2.48
CA TYR A 28 -4.26 5.05 3.36
C TYR A 28 -4.45 4.55 4.79
N ILE A 29 -3.70 5.15 5.71
CA ILE A 29 -3.56 4.62 7.06
C ILE A 29 -3.98 5.66 8.09
N ASP A 30 -4.68 5.17 9.11
CA ASP A 30 -4.87 5.89 10.36
C ASP A 30 -3.62 5.69 11.24
N GLU A 31 -2.86 6.77 11.47
CA GLU A 31 -1.58 6.69 12.20
C GLU A 31 -1.76 6.27 13.67
N LYS A 32 -2.92 6.57 14.29
CA LYS A 32 -3.17 6.25 15.71
C LYS A 32 -3.37 4.76 15.92
N THR A 33 -4.03 4.11 14.99
CA THR A 33 -4.37 2.69 15.05
C THR A 33 -3.42 1.81 14.24
N ALA A 34 -2.60 2.43 13.38
CA ALA A 34 -1.76 1.78 12.38
C ALA A 34 -2.55 0.86 11.42
N LYS A 35 -3.86 1.12 11.28
CA LYS A 35 -4.75 0.33 10.42
C LYS A 35 -4.90 0.95 9.05
N VAL A 36 -5.01 0.08 8.05
CA VAL A 36 -5.41 0.45 6.70
C VAL A 36 -6.91 0.73 6.70
N ILE A 37 -7.30 1.90 6.19
CA ILE A 37 -8.71 2.33 6.11
C ILE A 37 -9.20 2.52 4.67
N MET A 38 -8.30 2.51 3.68
CA MET A 38 -8.60 2.34 2.25
C MET A 38 -7.32 1.96 1.48
N TRP A 39 -7.47 1.42 0.28
CA TRP A 39 -6.36 1.16 -0.64
C TRP A 39 -6.81 1.31 -2.09
N THR A 40 -5.84 1.39 -2.99
CA THR A 40 -6.07 1.45 -4.44
C THR A 40 -6.53 0.10 -4.98
N GLU A 41 -7.61 0.07 -5.76
CA GLU A 41 -8.17 -1.17 -6.35
C GLU A 41 -7.16 -1.87 -7.25
N ASP A 42 -6.54 -1.13 -8.17
CA ASP A 42 -5.48 -1.65 -9.02
C ASP A 42 -4.10 -1.49 -8.36
N PRO A 43 -3.20 -2.49 -8.51
CA PRO A 43 -1.82 -2.30 -8.10
C PRO A 43 -1.19 -1.17 -8.91
N VAL A 44 -0.14 -0.55 -8.37
CA VAL A 44 0.63 0.51 -9.02
C VAL A 44 1.05 0.03 -10.41
N ALA A 45 0.30 0.48 -11.40
CA ALA A 45 0.75 0.57 -12.77
C ALA A 45 1.62 1.82 -12.82
N LEU A 46 2.91 1.68 -13.09
CA LEU A 46 3.79 2.83 -13.23
C LEU A 46 3.22 3.73 -14.33
N GLY A 47 2.89 4.97 -13.95
CA GLY A 47 2.16 5.91 -14.80
C GLY A 47 2.99 6.44 -15.97
N ASN A 48 2.36 7.31 -16.77
CA ASN A 48 3.08 8.11 -17.76
C ASN A 48 3.61 9.38 -17.08
N TYR A 49 4.81 9.29 -16.52
CA TYR A 49 5.47 10.41 -15.85
C TYR A 49 5.92 11.47 -16.86
N GLU A 50 5.63 12.74 -16.58
CA GLU A 50 6.12 13.88 -17.37
C GLU A 50 7.53 14.31 -16.93
N ASP A 51 7.92 13.98 -15.70
CA ASP A 51 9.24 14.24 -15.11
C ASP A 51 9.88 12.96 -14.55
N ILE A 52 11.19 12.82 -14.78
CA ILE A 52 12.00 11.70 -14.31
C ILE A 52 12.18 11.73 -12.79
N GLU A 53 12.17 12.90 -12.15
CA GLU A 53 12.33 13.00 -10.69
C GLU A 53 11.07 12.55 -9.93
N GLU A 54 9.89 12.73 -10.51
CA GLU A 54 8.63 12.19 -9.96
C GLU A 54 8.66 10.66 -9.93
N LEU A 55 9.03 10.04 -11.05
CA LEU A 55 9.23 8.59 -11.14
C LEU A 55 10.26 8.09 -10.11
N ARG A 56 11.40 8.79 -9.98
CA ARG A 56 12.44 8.41 -9.01
C ARG A 56 11.95 8.52 -7.57
N SER A 57 11.21 9.58 -7.25
CA SER A 57 10.67 9.79 -5.90
C SER A 57 9.69 8.68 -5.51
N ASP A 58 8.78 8.32 -6.40
CA ASP A 58 7.80 7.26 -6.14
C ASP A 58 8.47 5.90 -6.02
N LEU A 59 9.42 5.56 -6.91
CA LEU A 59 10.19 4.33 -6.80
C LEU A 59 10.98 4.24 -5.49
N GLN A 60 11.56 5.35 -5.01
CA GLN A 60 12.27 5.40 -3.74
C GLN A 60 11.34 5.18 -2.54
N LYS A 61 10.15 5.80 -2.55
CA LYS A 61 9.13 5.60 -1.51
C LYS A 61 8.65 4.16 -1.50
N ILE A 62 8.27 3.60 -2.66
CA ILE A 62 7.89 2.19 -2.82
C ILE A 62 8.96 1.28 -2.22
N LEU A 63 10.22 1.46 -2.62
CA LEU A 63 11.32 0.62 -2.14
C LEU A 63 11.59 0.77 -0.65
N SER A 64 11.46 1.98 -0.09
CA SER A 64 11.58 2.22 1.35
C SER A 64 10.51 1.48 2.13
N ASP A 65 9.26 1.56 1.69
CA ASP A 65 8.13 1.08 2.47
C ASP A 65 8.01 -0.44 2.40
N ILE A 66 8.24 -1.05 1.22
CA ILE A 66 8.29 -2.52 1.05
C ILE A 66 9.34 -3.15 1.98
N LYS A 67 10.46 -2.47 2.23
CA LYS A 67 11.50 -2.98 3.14
C LYS A 67 11.14 -2.90 4.61
N LYS A 68 10.24 -1.98 4.99
CA LYS A 68 9.94 -1.65 6.39
C LYS A 68 8.66 -2.29 6.89
N GLN A 69 7.70 -2.55 6.01
CA GLN A 69 6.36 -2.99 6.40
C GLN A 69 6.18 -4.51 6.27
N PRO A 70 5.34 -5.12 7.13
CA PRO A 70 4.99 -6.53 6.99
C PRO A 70 4.15 -6.77 5.73
N ILE A 71 4.24 -7.99 5.20
CA ILE A 71 3.35 -8.47 4.12
C ILE A 71 1.96 -8.71 4.71
N LEU A 72 0.92 -8.20 4.04
CA LEU A 72 -0.46 -8.36 4.46
C LEU A 72 -1.22 -9.29 3.52
N LEU A 73 -2.28 -9.92 4.05
CA LEU A 73 -3.25 -10.70 3.29
C LEU A 73 -4.47 -9.82 2.96
N GLU A 74 -4.95 -9.87 1.72
CA GLU A 74 -6.13 -9.10 1.30
C GLU A 74 -7.40 -9.37 2.15
N PRO A 75 -7.72 -10.62 2.55
CA PRO A 75 -8.87 -10.88 3.42
C PRO A 75 -8.78 -10.22 4.81
N ASP A 76 -7.58 -10.03 5.36
CA ASP A 76 -7.41 -9.36 6.66
C ASP A 76 -7.71 -7.85 6.54
N LEU A 77 -7.43 -7.25 5.37
CA LEU A 77 -7.73 -5.86 5.07
C LEU A 77 -9.23 -5.61 4.95
N GLU A 78 -9.95 -6.48 4.24
CA GLU A 78 -11.41 -6.39 4.10
C GLU A 78 -12.12 -6.44 5.46
N ASN A 79 -11.70 -7.35 6.34
CA ASN A 79 -12.25 -7.48 7.70
C ASN A 79 -12.00 -6.26 8.58
N ASP A 80 -10.88 -5.54 8.38
CA ASP A 80 -10.56 -4.34 9.14
C ASP A 80 -11.39 -3.11 8.71
N LEU A 81 -11.91 -3.09 7.48
CA LEU A 81 -12.78 -2.02 6.96
C LEU A 81 -14.25 -2.15 7.36
N GLU A 82 -14.74 -3.37 7.63
CA GLU A 82 -16.14 -3.64 7.99
C GLU A 82 -16.47 -3.41 9.48
N ARG A 83 -15.51 -2.92 10.27
CA ARG A 83 -15.63 -2.64 11.71
C ARG A 83 -15.72 -1.15 12.04
#